data_AF-A0A1V5LEY0-F1
#
_entry.id   AF-A0A1V5LEY0-F1
#
_cell.length_a   1.000
_cell.length_b   1.000
_cell.length_c   1.000
_cell.angle_alpha   90.00
_cell.angle_beta   90.00
_cell.angle_gamma   90.00
#
_symmetry.space_group_name_H-M   'P 1'
#
loop_
_entity.id
_entity.type
_entity.pdbx_description
1 polymer ?
#
loop_
_entity_poly.entity_id
_entity_poly.type
_entity_poly.pdbx_seq_one_letter_code
_entity_poly.pdbx_strand_id
1 'polypeptide(L)' 'MDRAAVNEAISKIQYKGILDFPISFLPNGNLATGGIFIIQAKGNKFVQVKGVTL' A
#
# COMPACT_ATOMS: atom_id res chain seq x y z
N MET A 1 23.06 -14.16 -2.23
CA MET A 1 21.93 -13.28 -2.61
C MET A 1 22.42 -11.85 -2.50
N ASP A 2 22.46 -11.10 -3.60
CA ASP A 2 22.91 -9.70 -3.57
C ASP A 2 21.76 -8.79 -3.08
N ARG A 3 22.01 -8.11 -1.97
CA ARG A 3 21.03 -7.22 -1.33
C ARG A 3 20.75 -5.99 -2.18
N ALA A 4 21.72 -5.53 -2.96
CA ALA A 4 21.56 -4.38 -3.86
C ALA A 4 20.60 -4.73 -5.01
N ALA A 5 20.82 -5.87 -5.66
CA ALA A 5 19.94 -6.38 -6.72
C ALA A 5 18.49 -6.60 -6.24
N VAL A 6 18.31 -7.07 -4.99
CA VAL A 6 16.97 -7.26 -4.40
C VAL A 6 16.26 -5.93 -4.15
N ASN A 7 16.96 -4.93 -3.59
CA ASN A 7 16.38 -3.61 -3.33
C ASN A 7 16.03 -2.86 -4.63
N GLU A 8 16.86 -3.02 -5.67
CA GLU A 8 16.58 -2.47 -7.00
C GLU A 8 15.35 -3.13 -7.64
N ALA A 9 15.18 -4.44 -7.48
CA ALA A 9 14.00 -5.13 -7.97
C ALA A 9 12.73 -4.65 -7.26
N ILE A 10 12.77 -4.48 -5.93
CA ILE A 10 11.62 -4.03 -5.13
C ILE A 10 11.17 -2.62 -5.51
N SER A 11 12.10 -1.68 -5.77
CA SER A 11 11.75 -0.29 -6.10
C SER A 11 11.05 -0.13 -7.46
N LYS A 12 11.18 -1.12 -8.36
CA LYS A 12 10.57 -1.13 -9.69
C LYS A 12 9.18 -1.75 -9.72
N ILE A 13 8.73 -2.37 -8.62
CA ILE A 13 7.42 -3.02 -8.56
C ILE A 13 6.32 -1.96 -8.48
N GLN A 14 5.46 -1.93 -9.51
CA GLN A 14 4.17 -1.28 -9.44
C GLN A 14 3.11 -2.37 -9.33
N TYR A 15 2.48 -2.47 -8.16
CA TYR A 15 1.45 -3.46 -7.88
C TYR A 15 0.14 -2.75 -7.54
N LYS A 16 -0.94 -3.18 -8.20
CA LYS A 16 -2.30 -2.81 -7.80
C LYS A 16 -2.72 -3.74 -6.68
N GLY A 17 -2.87 -3.19 -5.48
CA GLY A 17 -3.29 -3.94 -4.30
C GLY A 17 -4.72 -4.49 -4.44
N ILE A 18 -5.15 -5.29 -3.46
CA ILE A 18 -6.54 -5.79 -3.36
C ILE A 18 -7.61 -4.69 -3.36
N LEU A 19 -7.19 -3.44 -3.12
CA LEU A 19 -8.04 -2.25 -3.15
C LEU A 19 -7.96 -1.46 -4.47
N ASP A 20 -7.33 -2.04 -5.51
CA ASP A 20 -7.04 -1.41 -6.80
C ASP A 20 -6.25 -0.08 -6.71
N PHE A 21 -5.60 0.14 -5.56
CA PHE A 21 -4.74 1.29 -5.30
C PHE A 21 -3.31 1.00 -5.75
N PRO A 22 -2.62 1.97 -6.39
CA PRO A 22 -1.22 1.84 -6.74
C PRO A 22 -0.36 1.85 -5.47
N ILE A 23 0.41 0.79 -5.27
CA ILE A 23 1.36 0.64 -4.16
C ILE A 23 2.78 0.76 -4.73
N SER A 24 3.62 1.53 -4.06
CA SER A 24 5.05 1.62 -4.38
C SER A 24 5.90 1.61 -3.11
N PHE A 25 7.18 1.23 -3.25
CA PHE A 25 8.09 1.06 -2.13
C PHE A 25 9.37 1.88 -2.32
N LEU A 26 9.88 2.43 -1.21
CA LEU A 26 11.19 3.06 -1.13
C LEU A 26 12.30 1.99 -1.24
N PRO A 27 13.54 2.38 -1.60
CA PRO A 27 14.67 1.43 -1.73
C PRO A 27 15.02 0.67 -0.45
N ASN A 28 14.59 1.16 0.72
CA ASN A 28 14.76 0.49 2.00
C ASN A 28 13.62 -0.50 2.33
N GLY A 29 12.63 -0.65 1.44
CA GLY A 29 11.46 -1.53 1.61
C GLY A 29 10.26 -0.87 2.29
N ASN A 30 10.35 0.39 2.72
CA ASN A 30 9.21 1.10 3.31
C ASN A 30 8.18 1.47 2.23
N LEU A 31 6.91 1.60 2.62
CA LEU A 31 5.85 2.08 1.73
C LEU A 31 6.12 3.53 1.31
N ALA A 32 6.17 3.79 0.00
CA ALA A 32 6.34 5.13 -0.55
C ALA A 32 4.99 5.81 -0.85
N THR A 33 4.04 5.06 -1.43
CA THR A 33 2.69 5.55 -1.74
C THR A 33 1.64 4.51 -1.38
N GLY A 34 0.52 4.94 -0.81
CA GLY A 34 -0.59 4.07 -0.46
C GLY A 34 -1.83 4.82 0.02
N GLY A 35 -2.93 4.09 0.20
CA GLY A 35 -4.18 4.63 0.77
C GLY A 35 -4.50 3.96 2.11
N ILE A 36 -4.85 4.76 3.11
CA ILE A 36 -5.40 4.30 4.39
C ILE A 36 -6.92 4.52 4.38
N PHE A 37 -7.68 3.45 4.52
CA PHE A 37 -9.14 3.50 4.64
C PHE A 37 -9.56 3.17 6.07
N ILE A 38 -10.32 4.08 6.68
CA ILE A 38 -10.90 3.87 8.01
C ILE A 38 -12.30 3.29 7.80
N ILE A 39 -12.51 2.08 8.30
CA ILE A 39 -13.78 1.37 8.25
C ILE A 39 -14.36 1.30 9.65
N GLN A 40 -15.65 1.64 9.78
CA GLN A 40 -16.39 1.56 11.03
C GLN A 40 -17.55 0.57 10.90
N ALA A 41 -17.77 -0.23 11.95
CA ALA A 41 -18.98 -1.03 12.07
C ALA A 41 -20.17 -0.11 12.39
N LYS A 42 -21.22 -0.15 11.58
CA LYS A 42 -22.49 0.55 11.79
C LYS A 42 -23.62 -0.48 11.69
N GLY A 43 -24.09 -0.95 12.84
CA GLY A 43 -25.04 -2.05 12.92
C GLY A 43 -24.45 -3.34 12.34
N ASN A 44 -25.13 -3.91 11.34
CA ASN A 44 -24.69 -5.14 10.65
C ASN A 44 -23.85 -4.87 9.39
N LYS A 45 -23.33 -3.64 9.20
CA LYS A 45 -22.55 -3.26 8.01
C LYS A 45 -21.21 -2.65 8.41
N PHE A 46 -20.22 -2.85 7.56
CA PHE A 46 -18.96 -2.10 7.58
C PHE A 46 -19.05 -0.94 6.60
N VAL A 47 -18.73 0.27 7.05
CA VAL A 47 -18.82 1.48 6.23
C VAL A 47 -17.48 2.20 6.28
N GLN A 48 -16.93 2.54 5.12
CA GLN A 48 -15.77 3.44 5.05
C GLN A 48 -16.19 4.83 5.51
N VAL A 49 -15.51 5.36 6.52
CA VAL A 49 -15.77 6.69 7.09
C VAL A 49 -14.70 7.70 6.73
N LYS A 50 -13.53 7.24 6.27
CA LYS A 50 -12.45 8.12 5.82
C LYS A 50 -11.50 7.38 4.86
N GLY A 51 -10.96 8.09 3.88
CA GLY A 51 -9.80 7.68 3.09
C GLY A 51 -8.72 8.75 3.19
N VAL A 52 -7.46 8.33 3.33
CA VAL A 52 -6.29 9.22 3.32
C VAL A 52 -5.28 8.64 2.34
N THR A 53 -4.84 9.44 1.37
CA THR A 53 -3.74 9.08 0.47
C THR A 53 -2.44 9.62 1.08
N LEU A 54 -1.41 8.78 1.08
CA LEU A 54 -0.04 9.11 1.49
C LEU A 54 0.78 9.57 0.29
#